data_AF-A0A840L8K0-F1
#
_entry.id   AF-A0A840L8K0-F1
#
_cell.length_a   1.000
_cell.length_b   1.000
_cell.length_c   1.000
_cell.angle_alpha   90.00
_cell.angle_beta   90.00
_cell.angle_gamma   90.00
#
_symmetry.space_group_name_H-M   'P 1'
#
loop_
_entity.id
_entity.type
_entity.pdbx_description
1 polymer ?
#
loop_
_entity_poly.entity_id
_entity_poly.type
_entity_poly.pdbx_seq_one_letter_code
_entity_poly.pdbx_strand_id
1 'polypeptide(L)'
;MSEFPLPERQHALLGERVFNFAQAAQRHFKTNDLVVLLDFRAETPELEALPRQGLAEAEELSLEVKLKLARPASVLNPVLGAPEQVFWFLVIYEDEDSDCSTISAAVQGAAFADKLSPGV
;
A
#
# COMPACT_ATOMS: atom_id res chain seq x y z
N MET A 1 5.54 19.34 0.51
CA MET A 1 5.71 17.89 0.32
C MET A 1 6.42 17.39 1.56
N SER A 2 5.68 16.84 2.52
CA SER A 2 6.28 16.25 3.71
C SER A 2 6.48 14.77 3.42
N GLU A 3 7.59 14.46 2.76
CA GLU A 3 8.11 13.09 2.67
C GLU A 3 8.65 12.75 4.06
N PHE A 4 7.77 12.27 4.94
CA PHE A 4 8.25 11.58 6.12
C PHE A 4 8.93 10.30 5.62
N PRO A 5 10.22 10.08 5.95
CA PRO A 5 10.87 8.83 5.58
C PRO A 5 10.07 7.67 6.13
N LEU A 6 9.84 6.65 5.31
CA LEU A 6 9.12 5.45 5.75
C LEU A 6 9.81 4.86 6.98
N PRO A 7 9.05 4.31 7.96
CA PRO A 7 9.62 3.49 9.01
C PRO A 7 10.50 2.37 8.43
N GLU A 8 11.69 2.16 8.98
CA GLU A 8 12.66 1.19 8.44
C GLU A 8 12.08 -0.23 8.35
N ARG A 9 11.33 -0.65 9.38
CA ARG A 9 10.64 -1.96 9.43
C ARG A 9 9.70 -2.14 8.25
N GLN A 10 8.89 -1.12 7.95
CA GLN A 10 7.95 -1.15 6.84
C GLN A 10 8.68 -1.13 5.49
N HIS A 11 9.74 -0.32 5.36
CA HIS A 11 10.49 -0.21 4.12
C HIS A 11 11.14 -1.54 3.70
N ALA A 12 11.64 -2.34 4.65
CA ALA A 12 12.21 -3.66 4.38
C ALA A 12 11.22 -4.67 3.76
N LEU A 13 9.91 -4.42 3.91
CA LEU A 13 8.84 -5.27 3.38
C LEU A 13 8.39 -4.85 1.98
N LEU A 14 8.78 -3.65 1.54
CA LEU A 14 8.44 -3.13 0.23
C LEU A 14 9.38 -3.72 -0.82
N GLY A 15 8.78 -4.31 -1.84
CA GLY A 15 9.50 -4.89 -2.96
C GLY A 15 8.55 -5.25 -4.09
N GLU A 16 9.10 -5.85 -5.13
CA GLU A 16 8.39 -6.17 -6.37
C GLU A 16 7.05 -6.87 -6.14
N ARG A 17 7.00 -7.82 -5.20
CA ARG A 17 5.77 -8.55 -4.84
C ARG A 17 4.65 -7.60 -4.38
N VAL A 18 4.94 -6.64 -3.51
CA VAL A 18 3.94 -5.70 -2.97
C VAL A 18 3.44 -4.76 -4.06
N PHE A 19 4.35 -4.23 -4.89
CA PHE A 19 3.98 -3.34 -5.99
C PHE A 19 3.14 -4.05 -7.06
N ASN A 20 3.52 -5.27 -7.46
CA ASN A 20 2.78 -6.08 -8.41
C ASN A 20 1.39 -6.44 -7.87
N PHE A 21 1.32 -6.81 -6.59
CA PHE A 21 0.06 -7.07 -5.91
C PHE A 21 -0.85 -5.83 -5.90
N ALA A 22 -0.31 -4.66 -5.53
CA ALA A 22 -1.05 -3.41 -5.52
C ALA A 22 -1.63 -3.06 -6.90
N GLN A 23 -0.83 -3.17 -7.98
CA GLN A 23 -1.34 -2.94 -9.34
C GLN A 23 -2.44 -3.92 -9.73
N ALA A 24 -2.25 -5.20 -9.44
CA ALA A 24 -3.25 -6.22 -9.73
C ALA A 24 -4.55 -5.95 -8.97
N ALA A 25 -4.46 -5.59 -7.69
CA ALA A 25 -5.60 -5.23 -6.85
C ALA A 25 -6.34 -4.01 -7.39
N GLN A 26 -5.64 -2.94 -7.77
CA GLN A 26 -6.26 -1.75 -8.35
C GLN A 26 -7.05 -2.05 -9.64
N ARG A 27 -6.50 -2.92 -10.50
CA ARG A 27 -7.20 -3.40 -11.71
C ARG A 27 -8.40 -4.27 -11.36
N HIS A 28 -8.25 -5.17 -10.39
CA HIS A 28 -9.29 -6.10 -9.95
C HIS A 28 -10.49 -5.38 -9.33
N PHE A 29 -10.24 -4.52 -8.34
CA PHE A 29 -11.28 -3.76 -7.64
C PHE A 29 -11.74 -2.51 -8.40
N LYS A 30 -11.09 -2.18 -9.53
CA LYS A 30 -11.38 -1.02 -10.38
C LYS A 30 -11.32 0.31 -9.62
N THR A 31 -10.43 0.41 -8.64
CA THR A 31 -10.23 1.61 -7.82
C THR A 31 -8.79 1.73 -7.39
N ASN A 32 -8.29 2.96 -7.34
CA ASN A 32 -6.98 3.28 -6.76
C ASN A 32 -7.08 3.57 -5.25
N ASP A 33 -8.29 3.68 -4.71
CA ASP A 33 -8.54 3.93 -3.29
C ASP A 33 -8.56 2.62 -2.47
N LEU A 34 -7.39 1.97 -2.42
CA LEU A 34 -7.18 0.72 -1.71
C LEU A 34 -6.06 0.85 -0.67
N VAL A 35 -6.12 -0.04 0.30
CA VAL A 35 -5.06 -0.30 1.25
C VAL A 35 -4.54 -1.72 0.99
N VAL A 36 -3.23 -1.84 0.80
CA VAL A 36 -2.55 -3.12 0.82
C VAL A 36 -2.16 -3.40 2.26
N LEU A 37 -2.62 -4.53 2.80
CA LEU A 37 -2.42 -4.96 4.18
C LEU A 37 -1.49 -6.17 4.21
N LEU A 38 -0.59 -6.18 5.20
CA LEU A 38 0.15 -7.36 5.63
C LEU A 38 0.00 -7.51 7.15
N ASP A 39 -0.72 -8.54 7.60
CA ASP A 39 -0.94 -8.82 9.02
C ASP A 39 -0.07 -10.00 9.48
N PHE A 40 0.99 -9.70 10.25
CA PHE A 40 1.89 -10.71 10.80
C PHE A 40 1.30 -11.45 12.01
N ARG A 41 0.16 -11.02 12.56
CA ARG A 41 -0.54 -11.77 13.61
C ARG A 41 -1.22 -13.03 13.06
N ALA A 42 -1.44 -13.09 11.74
CA ALA A 42 -2.00 -14.25 11.08
C ALA A 42 -1.01 -15.42 11.09
N GLU A 43 -1.52 -16.66 11.21
CA GLU A 43 -0.70 -17.87 11.18
C GLU A 43 0.11 -17.99 9.87
N THR A 44 -0.44 -17.48 8.77
CA THR A 44 0.23 -17.38 7.47
C THR A 44 0.02 -15.98 6.89
N PRO A 45 0.97 -15.05 7.11
CA PRO A 45 0.83 -13.67 6.64
C PRO A 45 0.79 -13.58 5.11
N GLU A 46 -0.31 -13.07 4.58
CA GLU A 46 -0.51 -12.86 3.15
C GLU A 46 -0.81 -11.39 2.85
N LEU A 47 -0.57 -10.99 1.59
CA LEU A 47 -0.93 -9.66 1.13
C LEU A 47 -2.41 -9.62 0.84
N GLU A 48 -3.10 -8.67 1.45
CA GLU A 48 -4.51 -8.41 1.23
C GLU A 48 -4.71 -7.01 0.64
N ALA A 49 -5.80 -6.84 -0.11
CA ALA A 49 -6.22 -5.54 -0.61
C ALA A 49 -7.65 -5.27 -0.16
N LEU A 50 -7.82 -4.20 0.60
CA LEU A 50 -9.09 -3.84 1.20
C LEU A 50 -9.49 -2.40 0.79
N PRO A 51 -10.79 -2.11 0.65
CA PRO A 51 -11.27 -0.75 0.48
C PRO A 51 -10.86 0.12 1.67
N ARG A 52 -10.27 1.28 1.39
CA ARG A 52 -9.79 2.19 2.44
C ARG A 52 -10.86 2.55 3.47
N GLN A 53 -12.08 2.81 3.02
CA GLN A 53 -13.19 3.18 3.92
C GLN A 53 -13.50 2.08 4.94
N GLY A 54 -13.45 0.80 4.53
CA GLY A 54 -13.69 -0.31 5.45
C GLY A 54 -12.66 -0.38 6.59
N LEU A 55 -11.40 -0.08 6.29
CA LEU A 55 -10.35 -0.03 7.33
C LEU A 55 -10.41 1.26 8.17
N ALA A 56 -10.79 2.40 7.58
CA ALA A 56 -10.97 3.63 8.36
C ALA A 56 -12.06 3.49 9.45
N GLU A 57 -12.99 2.55 9.27
CA GLU A 57 -14.09 2.25 10.20
C GLU A 57 -13.83 1.03 11.09
N ALA A 58 -12.76 0.27 10.87
CA ALA A 58 -12.49 -0.99 11.57
C ALA A 58 -12.15 -0.79 13.06
N GLU A 59 -12.86 -1.42 13.99
CA GLU A 59 -12.68 -1.19 15.43
C GLU A 59 -11.27 -1.51 15.92
N GLU A 60 -10.64 -2.54 15.37
CA GLU A 60 -9.34 -3.09 15.78
C GLU A 60 -8.14 -2.19 15.46
N LEU A 61 -8.29 -1.21 14.56
CA LEU A 61 -7.20 -0.31 14.20
C LEU A 61 -7.05 0.86 15.16
N SER A 62 -5.80 1.25 15.40
CA SER A 62 -5.47 2.42 16.20
C SER A 62 -6.04 3.70 15.60
N LEU A 63 -6.33 4.69 16.45
CA LEU A 63 -6.84 5.99 16.01
C LEU A 63 -5.89 6.67 15.02
N GLU A 64 -4.57 6.52 15.21
CA GLU A 64 -3.58 7.11 14.30
C GLU A 64 -3.70 6.55 12.87
N VAL A 65 -3.82 5.22 12.74
CA VAL A 65 -4.00 4.57 11.44
C VAL A 65 -5.31 5.02 10.80
N LYS A 66 -6.41 5.07 11.57
CA LYS A 66 -7.71 5.56 11.07
C LYS A 66 -7.63 6.99 10.55
N LEU A 67 -6.93 7.88 11.28
CA LEU A 67 -6.73 9.27 10.85
C LEU A 67 -5.92 9.37 9.56
N LYS A 68 -4.90 8.51 9.36
CA LYS A 68 -4.16 8.41 8.09
C LYS A 68 -5.08 7.94 6.96
N LEU A 69 -5.83 6.87 7.19
CA LEU A 69 -6.76 6.26 6.22
C LEU A 69 -8.04 7.08 5.99
N ALA A 70 -8.29 8.15 6.75
CA ALA A 70 -9.44 9.04 6.53
C ALA A 70 -9.41 9.72 5.15
N ARG A 71 -8.23 9.78 4.51
CA ARG A 71 -8.04 10.38 3.18
C ARG A 71 -7.47 9.36 2.20
N PRO A 72 -7.84 9.44 0.90
CA PRO A 72 -7.27 8.56 -0.12
C PRO A 72 -5.76 8.74 -0.23
N ALA A 73 -5.05 7.67 -0.58
CA ALA A 73 -3.60 7.68 -0.77
C ALA A 73 -3.17 8.59 -1.94
N SER A 74 -4.07 8.75 -2.91
CA SER A 74 -3.80 9.37 -4.21
C SER A 74 -4.37 10.78 -4.34
N VAL A 75 -3.62 11.67 -4.99
CA VAL A 75 -4.20 12.55 -6.02
C VAL A 75 -4.44 11.62 -7.22
N LEU A 76 -5.71 11.30 -7.49
CA LEU A 76 -6.12 10.19 -8.36
C LEU A 76 -5.39 10.19 -9.72
N ASN A 77 -4.43 9.27 -9.90
CA ASN A 77 -3.99 8.91 -11.24
C ASN A 77 -5.19 8.25 -11.94
N PRO A 78 -5.65 8.74 -13.10
CA PRO A 78 -6.84 8.20 -13.76
C PRO A 78 -6.63 6.77 -14.28
N VAL A 79 -5.38 6.31 -14.39
CA VAL A 79 -5.05 4.97 -14.90
C VAL A 79 -4.94 3.99 -13.74
N LEU A 80 -5.76 2.93 -13.78
CA LEU A 80 -5.76 1.86 -12.78
C LEU A 80 -4.52 0.96 -12.93
N GLY A 81 -3.78 0.77 -11.83
CA GLY A 81 -2.57 -0.06 -11.84
C GLY A 81 -1.49 0.47 -12.79
N ALA A 82 -1.39 1.80 -12.95
CA ALA A 82 -0.29 2.45 -13.65
C ALA A 82 1.05 2.16 -12.94
N PRO A 83 2.20 2.08 -13.63
CA PRO A 83 3.52 1.86 -13.00
C PRO A 83 3.93 2.91 -11.97
N GLU A 84 3.33 4.09 -12.01
CA GLU A 84 3.53 5.17 -11.04
C GLU A 84 2.43 5.16 -9.95
N GLN A 85 1.89 3.97 -9.64
CA GLN A 85 0.77 3.87 -8.71
C GLN A 85 1.10 4.41 -7.33
N VAL A 86 0.09 4.96 -6.68
CA VAL A 86 0.11 5.37 -5.27
C VAL A 86 -0.93 4.55 -4.52
N PHE A 87 -0.58 4.01 -3.36
CA PHE A 87 -1.48 3.22 -2.52
C PHE A 87 -1.13 3.37 -1.04
N TRP A 88 -2.07 3.05 -0.15
CA TRP A 88 -1.77 2.91 1.28
C TRP A 88 -1.18 1.54 1.53
N PHE A 89 -0.09 1.46 2.28
CA PHE A 89 0.45 0.21 2.80
C PHE A 89 0.32 0.21 4.33
N LEU A 90 -0.38 -0.79 4.85
CA LEU A 90 -0.58 -1.04 6.26
C LEU A 90 0.11 -2.36 6.61
N VAL A 91 0.96 -2.32 7.63
CA VAL A 91 1.57 -3.51 8.22
C VAL A 91 1.13 -3.57 9.67
N ILE A 92 0.62 -4.71 10.09
CA ILE A 92 0.36 -5.02 11.50
C ILE A 92 1.37 -6.07 11.91
N TYR A 93 2.16 -5.78 12.93
CA TYR A 93 3.23 -6.65 13.39
C TYR A 93 2.74 -7.59 14.50
N GLU A 94 3.53 -8.62 14.80
CA GLU A 94 3.23 -9.60 15.87
C GLU A 94 3.13 -8.97 17.27
N ASP A 95 3.80 -7.82 17.48
CA ASP A 95 3.81 -7.04 18.72
C ASP A 95 2.60 -6.08 18.84
N GLU A 96 1.59 -6.22 17.96
CA GLU A 96 0.40 -5.37 17.82
C GLU A 96 0.68 -3.92 17.40
N ASP A 97 1.94 -3.55 17.16
CA ASP A 97 2.27 -2.29 16.52
C ASP A 97 1.85 -2.31 15.04
N SER A 98 1.59 -1.12 14.50
CA SER A 98 1.18 -0.98 13.11
C SER A 98 1.83 0.22 12.43
N ASP A 99 2.35 0.01 11.23
CA ASP A 99 2.86 1.07 10.36
C ASP A 99 1.89 1.28 9.19
N CYS A 100 1.46 2.53 8.99
CA CYS A 100 0.61 2.92 7.87
C CYS A 100 1.24 4.10 7.14
N SER A 101 1.52 3.92 5.85
CA SER A 101 2.17 4.94 5.02
C SER A 101 1.66 4.92 3.58
N THR A 102 1.69 6.08 2.94
CA THR A 102 1.44 6.20 1.50
C THR A 102 2.68 5.77 0.75
N ILE A 103 2.54 4.83 -0.18
CA ILE A 103 3.62 4.32 -1.03
C ILE A 103 3.40 4.83 -2.45
N SER A 104 4.47 5.34 -3.06
CA SER A 104 4.48 5.76 -4.46
C SER A 104 5.53 4.97 -5.23
N ALA A 105 5.09 4.26 -6.27
CA ALA A 105 5.98 3.55 -7.18
C ALA A 105 6.84 4.51 -8.03
N ALA A 106 6.45 5.77 -8.20
CA ALA A 106 7.32 6.76 -8.87
C ALA A 106 8.57 7.08 -8.03
N VAL A 107 8.46 7.05 -6.70
CA VAL A 107 9.53 7.43 -5.77
C VAL A 107 10.35 6.21 -5.32
N GLN A 108 9.69 5.08 -5.07
CA GLN A 108 10.33 3.84 -4.57
C GLN A 108 10.48 2.77 -5.63
N GLY A 109 9.70 2.87 -6.71
CA GLY A 109 9.59 1.88 -7.79
C GLY A 109 10.40 2.20 -9.04
N ALA A 110 11.19 3.28 -9.07
CA ALA A 110 12.01 3.64 -10.24
C ALA A 110 12.95 2.49 -10.68
N ALA A 111 13.36 1.61 -9.77
CA ALA A 111 14.15 0.41 -10.09
C ALA A 111 13.32 -0.80 -10.61
N PHE A 112 12.00 -0.81 -10.39
CA PHE A 112 11.10 -1.91 -10.74
C PHE A 112 10.25 -1.63 -12.00
N ALA A 113 10.01 -0.35 -12.32
CA ALA A 113 9.28 0.06 -13.52
C ALA A 113 10.02 -0.30 -14.82
N ASP A 114 11.37 -0.33 -14.80
CA ASP A 114 12.20 -0.57 -15.98
C ASP A 114 12.13 -2.03 -16.51
N LYS A 115 11.62 -2.98 -15.71
CA LYS A 115 11.51 -4.40 -16.09
C LYS A 115 10.18 -4.78 -16.75
N LEU A 116 9.22 -3.86 -16.81
CA LEU A 116 7.91 -4.10 -17.41
C LEU A 116 7.78 -3.56 -18.85
N SER A 117 8.85 -2.98 -19.40
CA SER A 117 8.94 -2.70 -20.83
C SER A 117 9.03 -4.02 -21.59
N PRO A 118 8.01 -4.45 -22.36
CA PRO A 118 8.25 -5.49 -23.34
C PRO A 118 9.18 -4.87 -24.38
N GLY A 119 10.40 -5.40 -24.46
CA GLY A 119 11.36 -5.00 -25.47
C GLY A 119 10.69 -5.06 -26.85
N VAL A 120 10.66 -3.92 -27.52
CA VAL A 120 10.41 -3.80 -28.96
C VAL A 120 11.72 -4.13 -29.68
#